data_AF-V4XTN6-F1
#
_entry.id   AF-V4XTN6-F1
#
_cell.length_a   1.000
_cell.length_b   1.000
_cell.length_c   1.000
_cell.angle_alpha   90.00
_cell.angle_beta   90.00
_cell.angle_gamma   90.00
#
_symmetry.space_group_name_H-M   'P 1'
#
loop_
_entity.id
_entity.type
_entity.pdbx_description
1 polymer ?
#
loop_
_entity_poly.entity_id
_entity_poly.type
_entity_poly.pdbx_seq_one_letter_code
_entity_poly.pdbx_strand_id
1 'polypeptide(L)'
;RLRAVRRAVGPAVDLRADANGAWDRATARRALDRLAPLDLAYVEQPLPAADLAGTARLRAETTVPIALDESLAERSVETVLGADAADVVVIKPMALGGPDRALAVACRAREAGVDPVITTTIDAVVARTAAVHVASAVPDVPACGLATADLLAEALAPDPCPVSDGRIEVPAGPGLAGGAFDELV
;
A
#
# COMPACT_ATOMS: atom_id res chain seq x y z
N ARG A 1 -11.69 -17.27 -7.64
CA ARG A 1 -10.55 -17.30 -6.70
C ARG A 1 -10.88 -16.60 -5.38
N LEU A 2 -11.12 -15.28 -5.34
CA LEU A 2 -11.34 -14.54 -4.09
C LEU A 2 -12.50 -15.05 -3.21
N ARG A 3 -13.63 -15.51 -3.77
CA ARG A 3 -14.69 -16.20 -3.00
C ARG A 3 -14.19 -17.42 -2.22
N ALA A 4 -13.22 -18.17 -2.76
CA ALA A 4 -12.65 -19.32 -2.08
C ALA A 4 -11.75 -18.85 -0.92
N VAL A 5 -10.95 -17.79 -1.14
CA VAL A 5 -10.13 -17.16 -0.10
C VAL A 5 -11.01 -16.64 1.04
N ARG A 6 -12.02 -15.81 0.74
CA ARG A 6 -12.97 -15.29 1.75
C ARG A 6 -13.65 -16.39 2.55
N ARG A 7 -14.06 -17.50 1.92
CA ARG A 7 -14.63 -18.65 2.65
C ARG A 7 -13.62 -19.35 3.56
N ALA A 8 -12.35 -19.38 3.18
CA ALA A 8 -11.30 -20.05 3.94
C ALA A 8 -10.84 -19.21 5.15
N VAL A 9 -10.68 -17.89 4.99
CA VAL A 9 -10.17 -17.00 6.05
C VAL A 9 -11.28 -16.44 6.96
N GLY A 10 -12.54 -16.58 6.56
CA GLY A 10 -13.69 -16.05 7.30
C GLY A 10 -13.85 -14.53 7.15
N PRO A 11 -14.83 -13.92 7.83
CA PRO A 11 -15.12 -12.49 7.71
C PRO A 11 -14.19 -11.58 8.53
N ALA A 12 -13.47 -12.12 9.52
CA ALA A 12 -12.63 -11.33 10.43
C ALA A 12 -11.28 -10.91 9.84
N VAL A 13 -10.88 -11.45 8.69
CA VAL A 13 -9.63 -11.12 8.01
C VAL A 13 -9.89 -10.14 6.89
N ASP A 14 -9.26 -8.97 6.92
CA ASP A 14 -9.37 -8.03 5.81
C ASP A 14 -8.73 -8.58 4.54
N LEU A 15 -9.42 -8.42 3.42
CA LEU A 15 -8.93 -8.82 2.10
C LEU A 15 -8.76 -7.59 1.22
N ARG A 16 -7.60 -7.51 0.57
CA ARG A 16 -7.29 -6.51 -0.45
C ARG A 16 -7.07 -7.26 -1.77
N ALA A 17 -7.44 -6.64 -2.88
CA ALA A 17 -7.19 -7.18 -4.20
C ALA A 17 -6.49 -6.14 -5.04
N ASP A 18 -5.56 -6.56 -5.88
CA ASP A 18 -4.80 -5.68 -6.76
C ASP A 18 -5.01 -6.09 -8.22
N ALA A 19 -5.26 -5.09 -9.07
CA ALA A 19 -5.47 -5.24 -10.50
C ALA A 19 -4.32 -4.66 -11.33
N ASN A 20 -3.35 -3.96 -10.73
CA ASN A 20 -2.16 -3.40 -11.38
C ASN A 20 -2.45 -2.62 -12.67
N GLY A 21 -3.52 -1.84 -12.67
CA GLY A 21 -4.00 -1.05 -13.81
C GLY A 21 -4.48 -1.87 -15.01
N ALA A 22 -4.72 -3.17 -14.86
CA ALA A 22 -4.91 -4.07 -15.99
C ALA A 22 -6.34 -4.07 -16.57
N TRP A 23 -7.33 -3.49 -15.89
CA TRP A 23 -8.71 -3.55 -16.37
C TRP A 23 -9.08 -2.33 -17.20
N ASP A 24 -9.84 -2.58 -18.26
CA ASP A 24 -10.65 -1.52 -18.87
C ASP A 24 -11.87 -1.18 -17.98
N ARG A 25 -12.54 -0.07 -18.28
CA ARG A 25 -13.71 0.42 -17.54
C ARG A 25 -14.82 -0.62 -17.38
N ALA A 26 -15.16 -1.34 -18.44
CA ALA A 26 -16.29 -2.28 -18.43
C ALA A 26 -15.94 -3.53 -17.61
N THR A 27 -14.70 -3.98 -17.70
CA THR A 27 -14.15 -5.09 -16.92
C THR A 27 -14.07 -4.73 -15.45
N ALA A 28 -13.56 -3.54 -15.12
CA ALA A 28 -13.48 -3.06 -13.74
C ALA A 28 -14.86 -2.97 -13.09
N ARG A 29 -15.86 -2.39 -13.79
CA ARG A 29 -17.24 -2.31 -13.26
C ARG A 29 -17.82 -3.68 -12.92
N ARG A 30 -17.73 -4.63 -13.87
CA ARG A 30 -18.20 -6.02 -13.67
C ARG A 30 -17.44 -6.74 -12.56
N ALA A 31 -16.14 -6.49 -12.43
CA ALA A 31 -15.32 -7.06 -11.37
C ALA A 31 -15.78 -6.55 -10.01
N LEU A 32 -15.88 -5.22 -9.84
CA LEU A 32 -16.31 -4.59 -8.60
C LEU A 32 -17.71 -5.05 -8.15
N ASP A 33 -18.67 -5.19 -9.07
CA ASP A 33 -20.00 -5.76 -8.74
C ASP A 33 -19.91 -7.17 -8.16
N ARG A 34 -18.98 -7.99 -8.68
CA ARG A 34 -18.78 -9.36 -8.22
C ARG A 34 -17.96 -9.45 -6.94
N LEU A 35 -17.18 -8.42 -6.63
CA LEU A 35 -16.33 -8.31 -5.45
C LEU A 35 -17.05 -7.65 -4.27
N ALA A 36 -18.06 -6.80 -4.52
CA ALA A 36 -18.82 -6.12 -3.48
C ALA A 36 -19.35 -7.04 -2.36
N PRO A 37 -19.86 -8.26 -2.62
CA PRO A 37 -20.31 -9.16 -1.56
C PRO A 37 -19.18 -9.79 -0.73
N LEU A 38 -17.90 -9.53 -1.06
CA LEU A 38 -16.74 -10.15 -0.40
C LEU A 38 -16.16 -9.27 0.71
N ASP A 39 -16.68 -8.06 0.89
CA ASP A 39 -16.25 -7.12 1.92
C ASP A 39 -14.72 -6.94 1.88
N LEU A 40 -14.23 -6.43 0.74
CA LEU A 40 -12.82 -6.13 0.57
C LEU A 40 -12.52 -4.77 1.19
N ALA A 41 -11.37 -4.66 1.85
CA ALA A 41 -10.88 -3.38 2.37
C ALA A 41 -10.65 -2.37 1.24
N TYR A 42 -10.14 -2.83 0.09
CA TYR A 42 -10.09 -2.07 -1.16
C TYR A 42 -9.74 -2.96 -2.36
N VAL A 43 -9.94 -2.40 -3.57
CA VAL A 43 -9.33 -2.84 -4.82
C VAL A 43 -8.29 -1.81 -5.27
N GLU A 44 -7.06 -2.26 -5.45
CA GLU A 44 -5.91 -1.45 -5.85
C GLU A 44 -5.78 -1.35 -7.37
N GLN A 45 -5.52 -0.13 -7.82
CA GLN A 45 -5.30 0.30 -9.20
C GLN A 45 -6.16 -0.47 -10.22
N PRO A 46 -7.50 -0.33 -10.21
CA PRO A 46 -8.36 -1.04 -11.15
C PRO A 46 -8.11 -0.65 -12.62
N LEU A 47 -7.86 0.63 -12.89
CA LEU A 47 -7.68 1.20 -14.24
C LEU A 47 -6.24 1.68 -14.44
N PRO A 48 -5.78 1.88 -15.70
CA PRO A 48 -4.45 2.40 -15.99
C PRO A 48 -4.13 3.68 -15.22
N ALA A 49 -2.88 3.82 -14.75
CA ALA A 49 -2.42 4.90 -13.88
C ALA A 49 -2.78 6.32 -14.37
N ALA A 50 -2.82 6.51 -15.69
CA ALA A 50 -3.16 7.77 -16.33
C ALA A 50 -4.65 8.15 -16.24
N ASP A 51 -5.57 7.19 -16.03
CA ASP A 51 -7.02 7.40 -16.09
C ASP A 51 -7.63 7.71 -14.71
N LEU A 52 -7.19 8.81 -14.11
CA LEU A 52 -7.74 9.29 -12.83
C LEU A 52 -9.22 9.67 -12.95
N ALA A 53 -9.61 10.31 -14.06
CA ALA A 53 -11.00 10.71 -14.28
C ALA A 53 -11.93 9.50 -14.44
N GLY A 54 -11.50 8.46 -15.15
CA GLY A 54 -12.20 7.19 -15.21
C GLY A 54 -12.26 6.52 -13.85
N THR A 55 -11.18 6.55 -13.07
CA THR A 55 -11.17 5.96 -11.73
C THR A 55 -12.11 6.68 -10.75
N ALA A 56 -12.15 8.02 -10.77
CA ALA A 56 -13.11 8.80 -10.00
C ALA A 56 -14.57 8.44 -10.32
N ARG A 57 -14.90 8.31 -11.62
CA ARG A 57 -16.21 7.80 -12.03
C ARG A 57 -16.46 6.37 -11.57
N LEU A 58 -15.40 5.56 -11.41
CA LEU A 58 -15.54 4.15 -10.98
C LEU A 58 -15.92 4.09 -9.53
N ARG A 59 -15.17 4.86 -8.73
CA ARG A 59 -15.36 5.04 -7.31
C ARG A 59 -16.77 5.49 -6.99
N ALA A 60 -17.29 6.48 -7.73
CA ALA A 60 -18.66 6.97 -7.55
C ALA A 60 -19.77 5.93 -7.87
N GLU A 61 -19.46 4.86 -8.60
CA GLU A 61 -20.43 3.84 -9.04
C GLU A 61 -20.34 2.53 -8.24
N THR A 62 -19.43 2.43 -7.27
CA THR A 62 -19.20 1.22 -6.48
C THR A 62 -19.21 1.50 -4.98
N THR A 63 -19.48 0.46 -4.20
CA THR A 63 -19.32 0.49 -2.73
C THR A 63 -18.00 -0.12 -2.28
N VAL A 64 -17.21 -0.68 -3.20
CA VAL A 64 -15.90 -1.26 -2.88
C VAL A 64 -14.86 -0.14 -2.90
N PRO A 65 -14.12 0.10 -1.80
CA PRO A 65 -13.12 1.17 -1.77
C PRO A 65 -12.04 0.97 -2.84
N ILE A 66 -11.51 2.07 -3.37
CA ILE A 66 -10.47 2.06 -4.40
C ILE A 66 -9.15 2.60 -3.83
N ALA A 67 -8.08 1.83 -4.03
CA ALA A 67 -6.72 2.27 -3.74
C ALA A 67 -5.98 2.66 -5.03
N LEU A 68 -5.12 3.68 -4.95
CA LEU A 68 -4.24 4.09 -6.04
C LEU A 68 -2.77 3.86 -5.68
N ASP A 69 -2.04 3.20 -6.58
CA ASP A 69 -0.61 2.88 -6.46
C ASP A 69 0.18 3.46 -7.64
N GLU A 70 0.10 2.84 -8.83
CA GLU A 70 0.83 3.27 -10.02
C GLU A 70 0.49 4.72 -10.42
N SER A 71 -0.76 5.16 -10.18
CA SER A 71 -1.15 6.56 -10.36
C SER A 71 -0.30 7.54 -9.53
N LEU A 72 0.12 7.17 -8.32
CA LEU A 72 0.94 8.00 -7.44
C LEU A 72 2.41 8.07 -7.90
N ALA A 73 2.87 7.06 -8.66
CA ALA A 73 4.20 7.05 -9.26
C ALA A 73 4.25 7.88 -10.57
N GLU A 74 3.15 7.93 -11.33
CA GLU A 74 3.10 8.61 -12.64
C GLU A 74 2.55 10.05 -12.61
N ARG A 75 1.93 10.45 -11.51
CA ARG A 75 1.29 11.76 -11.34
C ARG A 75 1.79 12.44 -10.08
N SER A 76 1.62 13.76 -10.01
CA SER A 76 1.91 14.45 -8.76
C SER A 76 0.90 14.05 -7.70
N VAL A 77 1.33 14.10 -6.44
CA VAL A 77 0.50 13.82 -5.27
C VAL A 77 -0.72 14.74 -5.25
N GLU A 78 -0.53 16.02 -5.61
CA GLU A 78 -1.61 17.00 -5.73
C GLU A 78 -2.65 16.61 -6.77
N THR A 79 -2.22 16.08 -7.92
CA THR A 79 -3.13 15.63 -8.97
C THR A 79 -3.91 14.40 -8.52
N VAL A 80 -3.27 13.44 -7.84
CA VAL A 80 -3.94 12.23 -7.34
C VAL A 80 -4.96 12.56 -6.26
N LEU A 81 -4.55 13.30 -5.23
CA LEU A 81 -5.43 13.66 -4.12
C LEU A 81 -6.56 14.62 -4.55
N GLY A 82 -6.33 15.45 -5.57
CA GLY A 82 -7.33 16.36 -6.13
C GLY A 82 -8.32 15.72 -7.10
N ALA A 83 -8.12 14.46 -7.50
CA ALA A 83 -8.93 13.80 -8.54
C ALA A 83 -10.21 13.13 -8.01
N ASP A 84 -10.41 13.04 -6.70
CA ASP A 84 -11.51 12.27 -6.06
C ASP A 84 -11.57 10.80 -6.52
N ALA A 85 -10.40 10.25 -6.82
CA ALA A 85 -10.22 8.92 -7.44
C ALA A 85 -9.77 7.82 -6.46
N ALA A 86 -9.54 8.15 -5.19
CA ALA A 86 -8.99 7.25 -4.20
C ALA A 86 -9.72 7.35 -2.86
N ASP A 87 -9.98 6.20 -2.25
CA ASP A 87 -10.23 6.06 -0.81
C ASP A 87 -8.92 5.78 -0.06
N VAL A 88 -7.97 5.16 -0.75
CA VAL A 88 -6.65 4.77 -0.21
C VAL A 88 -5.55 5.16 -1.19
N VAL A 89 -4.40 5.59 -0.69
CA VAL A 89 -3.17 5.73 -1.49
C VAL A 89 -2.10 4.79 -0.99
N VAL A 90 -1.47 4.08 -1.92
CA VAL A 90 -0.37 3.16 -1.65
C VAL A 90 0.94 3.93 -1.75
N ILE A 91 1.66 3.98 -0.64
CA ILE A 91 2.86 4.80 -0.47
C ILE A 91 4.06 3.87 -0.36
N LYS A 92 4.95 3.99 -1.36
CA LYS A 92 6.20 3.25 -1.48
C LYS A 92 7.37 4.23 -1.32
N PRO A 93 8.02 4.32 -0.15
CA PRO A 93 9.04 5.34 0.09
C PRO A 93 10.18 5.32 -0.94
N MET A 94 10.59 4.14 -1.38
CA MET A 94 11.60 3.93 -2.42
C MET A 94 11.19 4.48 -3.79
N ALA A 95 9.90 4.47 -4.13
CA ALA A 95 9.39 5.00 -5.39
C ALA A 95 9.15 6.52 -5.32
N LEU A 96 8.87 7.06 -4.12
CA LEU A 96 8.58 8.47 -3.92
C LEU A 96 9.82 9.33 -3.68
N GLY A 97 11.01 8.74 -3.61
CA GLY A 97 12.26 9.48 -3.38
C GLY A 97 12.66 9.61 -1.91
N GLY A 98 12.14 8.76 -1.03
CA GLY A 98 12.65 8.56 0.33
C GLY A 98 11.64 8.75 1.47
N PRO A 99 12.06 8.49 2.71
CA PRO A 99 11.20 8.49 3.89
C PRO A 99 10.49 9.82 4.17
N ASP A 100 11.21 10.94 4.10
CA ASP A 100 10.66 12.27 4.42
C ASP A 100 9.51 12.64 3.48
N ARG A 101 9.72 12.38 2.17
CA ARG A 101 8.70 12.64 1.15
C ARG A 101 7.51 11.70 1.33
N ALA A 102 7.75 10.42 1.63
CA ALA A 102 6.68 9.46 1.88
C ALA A 102 5.80 9.85 3.08
N LEU A 103 6.42 10.27 4.19
CA LEU A 103 5.70 10.75 5.38
C LEU A 103 4.88 12.01 5.07
N ALA A 104 5.46 12.98 4.36
CA ALA A 104 4.75 14.19 3.95
C ALA A 104 3.53 13.86 3.08
N VAL A 105 3.66 12.90 2.15
CA VAL A 105 2.53 12.44 1.32
C VAL A 105 1.47 11.74 2.17
N ALA A 106 1.86 10.89 3.11
CA ALA A 106 0.92 10.20 4.00
C ALA A 106 0.09 11.17 4.85
N CYS A 107 0.73 12.20 5.41
CA CYS A 107 0.03 13.24 6.17
C CYS A 107 -0.97 14.01 5.27
N ARG A 108 -0.56 14.41 4.06
CA ARG A 108 -1.43 15.12 3.12
C ARG A 108 -2.61 14.28 2.65
N ALA A 109 -2.41 12.97 2.46
CA ALA A 109 -3.49 12.05 2.14
C ALA A 109 -4.55 12.02 3.26
N ARG A 110 -4.11 11.90 4.52
CA ARG A 110 -5.02 11.94 5.68
C ARG A 110 -5.77 13.26 5.79
N GLU A 111 -5.10 14.38 5.58
CA GLU A 111 -5.74 15.71 5.55
C GLU A 111 -6.82 15.81 4.47
N ALA A 112 -6.66 15.09 3.36
CA ALA A 112 -7.64 14.97 2.28
C ALA A 112 -8.71 13.90 2.53
N GLY A 113 -8.70 13.21 3.68
CA GLY A 113 -9.62 12.13 3.99
C GLY A 113 -9.36 10.82 3.23
N VAL A 114 -8.12 10.62 2.76
CA VAL A 114 -7.66 9.44 2.03
C VAL A 114 -6.67 8.66 2.89
N ASP A 115 -6.90 7.35 3.06
CA ASP A 115 -6.06 6.54 3.94
C ASP A 115 -4.70 6.20 3.29
N PRO A 116 -3.56 6.45 3.97
CA PRO A 116 -2.26 6.07 3.46
C PRO A 116 -1.89 4.63 3.89
N VAL A 117 -1.58 3.76 2.94
CA VAL A 117 -0.99 2.44 3.20
C VAL A 117 0.48 2.47 2.83
N ILE A 118 1.36 2.25 3.81
CA ILE A 118 2.80 2.16 3.57
C ILE A 118 3.15 0.73 3.13
N THR A 119 3.93 0.59 2.05
CA THR A 119 4.39 -0.70 1.54
C THR A 119 5.77 -0.59 0.86
N THR A 120 6.24 -1.68 0.25
CA THR A 120 7.49 -1.77 -0.50
C THR A 120 7.22 -2.23 -1.94
N THR A 121 8.22 -2.11 -2.81
CA THR A 121 8.26 -2.74 -4.14
C THR A 121 8.84 -4.17 -4.10
N ILE A 122 8.66 -4.86 -2.96
CA ILE A 122 9.41 -6.08 -2.58
C ILE A 122 10.92 -5.77 -2.50
N ASP A 123 11.29 -4.88 -1.59
CA ASP A 123 12.67 -4.41 -1.43
C ASP A 123 13.42 -5.16 -0.32
N ALA A 124 14.75 -5.12 -0.40
CA ALA A 124 15.64 -5.66 0.62
C ALA A 124 15.53 -4.94 1.98
N VAL A 125 16.14 -5.57 2.98
CA VAL A 125 16.03 -5.23 4.41
C VAL A 125 16.25 -3.75 4.73
N VAL A 126 17.16 -3.06 4.05
CA VAL A 126 17.44 -1.63 4.27
C VAL A 126 16.22 -0.76 3.91
N ALA A 127 15.72 -0.88 2.68
CA ALA A 127 14.56 -0.09 2.23
C ALA A 127 13.28 -0.46 2.99
N ARG A 128 13.11 -1.74 3.34
CA ARG A 128 11.98 -2.20 4.16
C ARG A 128 12.02 -1.61 5.56
N THR A 129 13.19 -1.59 6.20
CA THR A 129 13.36 -0.96 7.53
C THR A 129 13.04 0.53 7.48
N ALA A 130 13.42 1.23 6.41
CA ALA A 130 13.08 2.64 6.23
C ALA A 130 11.56 2.84 6.12
N ALA A 131 10.87 1.96 5.41
CA ALA A 131 9.41 1.99 5.31
C ALA A 131 8.70 1.68 6.65
N VAL A 132 9.29 0.84 7.52
CA VAL A 132 8.80 0.61 8.89
C VAL A 132 8.84 1.90 9.71
N HIS A 133 9.94 2.66 9.64
CA HIS A 133 10.03 3.97 10.31
C HIS A 133 8.98 4.95 9.77
N VAL A 134 8.80 5.03 8.44
CA VAL A 134 7.74 5.87 7.84
C VAL A 134 6.36 5.49 8.38
N ALA A 135 6.02 4.19 8.36
CA ALA A 135 4.73 3.72 8.87
C ALA A 135 4.51 4.10 10.33
N SER A 136 5.53 3.95 11.19
CA SER A 136 5.44 4.30 12.60
C SER A 136 5.23 5.79 12.88
N ALA A 137 5.65 6.65 11.95
CA ALA A 137 5.51 8.10 12.05
C ALA A 137 4.14 8.60 11.56
N VAL A 138 3.33 7.75 10.91
CA VAL A 138 1.98 8.09 10.46
C VAL A 138 0.98 7.80 11.59
N PRO A 139 0.24 8.81 12.10
CA PRO A 139 -0.78 8.59 13.13
C PRO A 139 -1.85 7.61 12.66
N ASP A 140 -2.27 6.69 13.52
CA ASP A 140 -3.30 5.67 13.24
C ASP A 140 -3.12 5.00 11.86
N VAL A 141 -1.89 4.60 11.54
CA VAL A 141 -1.58 3.98 10.26
C VAL A 141 -2.38 2.68 10.08
N PRO A 142 -3.05 2.46 8.93
CA PRO A 142 -3.68 1.18 8.61
C PRO A 142 -2.66 0.04 8.53
N ALA A 143 -3.15 -1.21 8.44
CA ALA A 143 -2.29 -2.36 8.22
C ALA A 143 -1.42 -2.15 6.95
N CYS A 144 -0.09 -2.24 7.14
CA CYS A 144 0.90 -1.93 6.12
C CYS A 144 1.33 -3.17 5.33
N GLY A 145 1.77 -2.98 4.09
CA GLY A 145 2.30 -4.05 3.22
C GLY A 145 3.80 -4.23 3.38
N LEU A 146 4.28 -4.51 4.61
CA LEU A 146 5.72 -4.57 4.94
C LEU A 146 6.25 -5.97 5.25
N ALA A 147 5.38 -6.98 5.25
CA ALA A 147 5.72 -8.39 5.44
C ALA A 147 6.24 -9.05 4.14
N THR A 148 7.26 -8.44 3.52
CA THR A 148 7.77 -8.83 2.20
C THR A 148 9.13 -9.53 2.25
N ALA A 149 9.77 -9.63 3.42
CA ALA A 149 11.10 -10.21 3.58
C ALA A 149 11.20 -11.65 3.05
N ASP A 150 10.22 -12.49 3.40
CA ASP A 150 10.20 -13.92 3.00
C ASP A 150 9.91 -14.15 1.51
N LEU A 151 9.64 -13.08 0.74
CA LEU A 151 9.51 -13.15 -0.72
C LEU A 151 10.87 -13.11 -1.44
N LEU A 152 11.93 -12.70 -0.73
CA LEU A 152 13.29 -12.70 -1.26
C LEU A 152 13.95 -14.05 -1.01
N ALA A 153 14.71 -14.56 -1.98
CA ALA A 153 15.41 -15.83 -1.85
C ALA A 153 16.47 -15.81 -0.74
N GLU A 154 17.14 -14.66 -0.57
CA GLU A 154 18.21 -14.45 0.40
C GLU A 154 18.11 -13.05 1.00
N ALA A 155 18.38 -12.93 2.29
CA ALA A 155 18.46 -11.65 2.98
C ALA A 155 19.90 -11.10 2.92
N LEU A 156 20.04 -9.82 2.61
CA LEU A 156 21.37 -9.16 2.53
C LEU A 156 22.01 -8.94 3.92
N ALA A 157 21.20 -8.84 4.97
CA ALA A 157 21.62 -8.71 6.36
C ALA A 157 20.54 -9.32 7.27
N PRO A 158 20.84 -9.61 8.55
CA PRO A 158 19.83 -10.00 9.53
C PRO A 158 18.67 -8.99 9.56
N ASP A 159 17.45 -9.49 9.71
CA ASP A 159 16.26 -8.66 9.68
C ASP A 159 16.03 -7.96 11.03
N PRO A 160 16.15 -6.62 11.14
CA PRO A 160 15.90 -5.91 12.39
C PRO A 160 14.40 -5.71 12.66
N CYS A 161 13.54 -6.03 11.69
CA CYS A 161 12.10 -5.77 11.73
C CYS A 161 11.27 -7.03 11.46
N PRO A 162 11.50 -8.16 12.16
CA PRO A 162 10.76 -9.39 11.91
C PRO A 162 9.25 -9.19 12.18
N VAL A 163 8.42 -9.90 11.42
CA VAL A 163 6.96 -9.88 11.62
C VAL A 163 6.60 -10.88 12.71
N SER A 164 5.90 -10.41 13.76
CA SER A 164 5.34 -11.25 14.82
C SER A 164 3.87 -10.88 15.03
N ASP A 165 2.99 -11.88 14.98
CA ASP A 165 1.53 -11.72 15.20
C ASP A 165 0.89 -10.57 14.39
N GLY A 166 1.30 -10.43 13.13
CA GLY A 166 0.81 -9.38 12.23
C GLY A 166 1.33 -7.97 12.56
N ARG A 167 2.36 -7.85 13.39
CA ARG A 167 2.99 -6.59 13.81
C ARG A 167 4.49 -6.62 13.52
N ILE A 168 5.07 -5.43 13.40
CA ILE A 168 6.50 -5.21 13.26
C ILE A 168 6.91 -4.26 14.38
N GLU A 169 7.94 -4.62 15.14
CA GLU A 169 8.56 -3.72 16.10
C GLU A 169 9.53 -2.77 15.40
N VAL A 170 9.49 -1.48 15.77
CA VAL A 170 10.35 -0.47 15.17
C VAL A 170 11.72 -0.52 15.85
N PRO A 171 12.84 -0.61 15.10
CA PRO A 171 14.17 -0.59 15.69
C PRO A 171 14.44 0.71 16.47
N ALA A 172 14.93 0.59 17.71
CA ALA A 172 15.17 1.72 18.61
C ALA A 172 16.61 2.28 18.59
N GLY A 173 17.51 1.68 17.80
CA GLY A 173 18.89 2.13 17.65
C GLY A 173 19.02 3.43 16.83
N PRO A 174 20.19 4.09 16.85
CA PRO A 174 20.42 5.31 16.05
C PRO A 174 20.32 5.01 14.54
N GLY A 175 19.90 6.02 13.77
CA GLY A 175 19.73 5.88 12.33
C GLY A 175 18.61 4.89 11.99
N LEU A 176 18.90 3.95 11.08
CA LEU A 176 17.90 3.04 10.54
C LEU A 176 17.66 1.82 11.45
N ALA A 177 18.74 1.24 11.98
CA ALA A 177 18.69 0.04 12.83
C ALA A 177 19.95 -0.11 13.72
N GLY A 178 20.56 0.99 14.15
CA GLY A 178 21.86 0.93 14.82
C GLY A 178 22.94 0.34 13.90
N GLY A 179 23.71 -0.62 14.40
CA GLY A 179 24.78 -1.30 13.65
C GLY A 179 24.34 -2.51 12.82
N ALA A 180 23.03 -2.76 12.67
CA ALA A 180 22.52 -3.95 11.97
C ALA A 180 22.94 -4.06 10.49
N PHE A 181 23.44 -2.96 9.91
CA PHE A 181 23.81 -2.86 8.51
C PHE A 181 25.30 -2.52 8.30
N ASP A 182 26.14 -2.58 9.34
CA ASP A 182 27.54 -2.17 9.27
C ASP A 182 28.38 -3.05 8.32
N GLU A 183 27.95 -4.29 8.10
CA GLU A 183 28.63 -5.26 7.21
C GLU A 183 28.19 -5.14 5.73
N LEU A 184 27.27 -4.23 5.39
CA LEU A 184 26.77 -4.04 4.01
C LEU A 184 27.68 -3.19 3.10
N VAL A 185 28.89 -2.84 3.56
CA VAL A 185 29.82 -1.93 2.86
C VAL A 185 30.93 -2.69 2.13
#